data_AF-A0A317D273-F1
#
_entry.id   AF-A0A317D273-F1
#
_cell.length_a   1.000
_cell.length_b   1.000
_cell.length_c   1.000
_cell.angle_alpha   90.00
_cell.angle_beta   90.00
_cell.angle_gamma   90.00
#
_symmetry.space_group_name_H-M   'P 1'
#
loop_
_entity.id
_entity.type
_entity.pdbx_description
1 polymer ?
#
loop_
_entity_poly.entity_id
_entity_poly.type
_entity_poly.pdbx_seq_one_letter_code
_entity_poly.pdbx_strand_id
1 'polypeptide(L)' 'PADADVLGPVPAEEGRERMLVRVPRARAAALAEALHSAAGARAARKAADPVRLQVDPLSLF' A
#
# COMPACT_ATOMS: atom_id res chain seq x y z
N PRO A 1 -7.42 2.70 -6.46
CA PRO A 1 -8.09 3.47 -7.53
C PRO A 1 -7.82 2.83 -8.89
N ALA A 2 -8.70 2.99 -9.89
CA ALA A 2 -8.55 2.34 -11.20
C ALA A 2 -7.31 2.80 -11.98
N ASP A 3 -6.87 4.03 -11.71
CA ASP A 3 -5.70 4.68 -12.30
C ASP A 3 -4.39 4.42 -11.55
N ALA A 4 -4.41 3.55 -10.53
CA ALA A 4 -3.21 3.19 -9.78
C ALA A 4 -2.35 2.22 -10.59
N ASP A 5 -1.08 2.56 -10.74
CA ASP A 5 -0.08 1.64 -11.24
C ASP A 5 0.50 0.85 -10.07
N VAL A 6 0.55 -0.47 -10.24
CA VAL A 6 0.86 -1.44 -9.19
C VAL A 6 2.03 -2.30 -9.67
N LEU A 7 3.15 -2.22 -8.96
CA LEU A 7 4.36 -3.01 -9.24
C LEU A 7 4.58 -4.06 -8.15
N GLY A 8 4.88 -5.29 -8.55
CA GLY A 8 5.03 -6.45 -7.67
C GLY A 8 3.83 -7.39 -7.71
N PRO A 9 3.73 -8.36 -6.77
CA PRO A 9 4.53 -8.53 -5.56
C PRO A 9 5.98 -8.91 -5.86
N VAL A 10 6.89 -8.42 -5.03
CA VAL A 10 8.29 -8.84 -4.99
C VAL A 10 8.63 -9.39 -3.60
N PRO A 11 9.52 -10.39 -3.50
CA PRO A 11 9.99 -10.88 -2.21
C PRO A 11 10.57 -9.76 -1.34
N ALA A 12 10.24 -9.77 -0.06
CA ALA A 12 10.78 -8.92 0.98
C ALA A 12 11.31 -9.79 2.14
N GLU A 13 11.86 -9.14 3.17
CA GLU A 13 12.42 -9.84 4.32
C GLU A 13 11.37 -10.66 5.08
N GLU A 14 11.83 -11.68 5.81
CA GLU A 14 11.02 -12.52 6.69
C GLU A 14 9.86 -13.23 5.97
N GLY A 15 10.04 -13.60 4.69
CA GLY A 15 9.00 -14.28 3.90
C GLY A 15 7.80 -13.39 3.57
N ARG A 16 7.96 -12.06 3.69
CA ARG A 16 6.93 -11.09 3.32
C ARG A 16 7.02 -10.79 1.83
N GLU A 17 5.93 -10.23 1.30
CA GLU A 17 5.90 -9.66 -0.04
C GLU A 17 5.69 -8.16 0.05
N ARG A 18 6.28 -7.42 -0.89
CA ARG A 18 6.07 -5.97 -1.02
C ARG A 18 5.54 -5.65 -2.40
N MET A 19 4.66 -4.66 -2.45
CA MET A 19 4.13 -4.08 -3.69
C MET A 19 4.32 -2.57 -3.62
N LEU A 20 4.59 -1.94 -4.76
CA LEU A 20 4.56 -0.49 -4.90
C LEU A 20 3.24 -0.11 -5.57
N VAL A 21 2.53 0.86 -5.00
CA VAL A 21 1.31 1.41 -5.59
C VAL A 21 1.49 2.90 -5.79
N ARG A 22 1.40 3.37 -7.03
CA ARG A 22 1.61 4.77 -7.40
C ARG A 22 0.43 5.33 -8.19
N VAL A 23 0.16 6.61 -7.98
CA VAL A 23 -0.84 7.38 -8.73
C VAL A 23 -0.25 8.75 -9.08
N PRO A 24 -0.78 9.45 -10.09
CA PRO A 24 -0.48 10.87 -10.28
C PRO A 24 -0.76 11.66 -9.00
N ARG A 25 0.03 12.70 -8.72
CA ARG A 25 -0.06 13.47 -7.46
C ARG A 25 -1.46 14.06 -7.20
N ALA A 26 -2.19 14.41 -8.24
CA ALA A 26 -3.57 14.90 -8.18
C ALA A 26 -4.57 13.86 -7.62
N ARG A 27 -4.19 12.57 -7.61
CA ARG A 27 -5.03 11.43 -7.23
C ARG A 27 -4.62 10.81 -5.89
N ALA A 28 -3.64 11.40 -5.21
CA ALA A 28 -3.09 10.90 -3.95
C ALA A 28 -4.17 10.73 -2.86
N ALA A 29 -5.15 11.64 -2.77
CA ALA A 29 -6.24 11.53 -1.80
C ALA A 29 -7.10 10.27 -2.04
N ALA A 30 -7.45 10.01 -3.30
CA ALA A 30 -8.20 8.81 -3.66
C ALA A 30 -7.42 7.51 -3.37
N LEU A 31 -6.09 7.53 -3.52
CA LEU A 31 -5.26 6.39 -3.13
C LEU A 31 -5.25 6.20 -1.60
N ALA A 32 -5.09 7.28 -0.84
CA ALA A 32 -5.10 7.23 0.62
C ALA A 32 -6.43 6.69 1.17
N GLU A 33 -7.56 7.15 0.65
CA GLU A 33 -8.89 6.65 1.04
C GLU A 33 -9.06 5.16 0.75
N ALA A 34 -8.66 4.71 -0.45
CA ALA A 34 -8.74 3.31 -0.84
C ALA A 34 -7.87 2.42 0.06
N LEU A 35 -6.63 2.84 0.37
CA LEU A 35 -5.72 2.12 1.26
C LEU A 35 -6.26 2.10 2.70
N HIS A 36 -6.82 3.20 3.18
CA HIS A 36 -7.42 3.26 4.51
C HIS A 36 -8.59 2.28 4.65
N SER A 37 -9.52 2.27 3.69
CA SER A 37 -10.65 1.33 3.65
C SER A 37 -10.17 -0.13 3.63
N ALA A 38 -9.20 -0.45 2.76
CA ALA A 38 -8.63 -1.79 2.67
C ALA A 38 -7.92 -2.23 3.96
N ALA A 39 -7.14 -1.34 4.59
CA ALA A 39 -6.47 -1.61 5.85
C ALA A 39 -7.49 -1.85 6.98
N GLY A 40 -8.56 -1.06 7.05
CA GLY A 40 -9.65 -1.26 8.01
C GLY A 40 -10.33 -2.61 7.84
N ALA A 41 -10.69 -2.99 6.60
CA ALA A 41 -11.27 -4.30 6.30
C ALA A 41 -10.33 -5.46 6.64
N ARG A 42 -9.01 -5.30 6.41
CA ARG A 42 -7.99 -6.30 6.78
C ARG A 42 -7.85 -6.43 8.29
N ALA A 43 -7.80 -5.32 9.02
CA ALA A 43 -7.67 -5.31 10.47
C ALA A 43 -8.90 -5.94 11.15
N ALA A 44 -10.11 -5.62 10.67
CA ALA A 44 -11.35 -6.20 11.18
C ALA A 44 -11.40 -7.73 11.07
N ARG A 45 -10.72 -8.31 10.08
CA ARG A 45 -10.64 -9.76 9.88
C ARG A 45 -9.65 -10.47 10.82
N LYS A 46 -8.90 -9.75 11.66
CA LYS A 46 -7.87 -10.30 12.57
C LYS A 46 -6.91 -11.27 11.85
N ALA A 47 -6.51 -10.91 10.63
CA ALA A 47 -5.66 -11.75 9.79
C ALA A 47 -4.29 -11.97 10.46
N ALA A 48 -3.77 -13.20 10.36
CA ALA A 48 -2.47 -13.58 10.90
C ALA A 48 -1.32 -12.78 10.28
N ASP A 49 -1.44 -12.44 8.99
CA ASP A 49 -0.45 -11.63 8.28
C ASP A 49 -0.92 -10.16 8.24
N PRO A 50 -0.33 -9.25 9.01
CA PRO A 50 -0.71 -7.84 8.97
C PRO A 50 -0.16 -7.16 7.71
N VAL A 51 -0.94 -6.25 7.13
CA VAL A 51 -0.48 -5.38 6.04
C VAL A 51 0.14 -4.13 6.65
N ARG A 52 1.38 -3.81 6.27
CA ARG A 52 2.03 -2.55 6.61
C ARG A 52 2.00 -1.61 5.41
N LEU A 53 1.56 -0.38 5.65
CA LEU A 53 1.60 0.69 4.65
C LEU A 53 2.80 1.59 4.94
N GLN A 54 3.60 1.85 3.92
CA GLN A 54 4.74 2.76 3.98
C GLN A 54 4.58 3.79 2.86
N VAL A 55 4.66 5.06 3.22
CA VAL A 55 4.68 6.16 2.24
C VAL A 55 6.14 6.42 1.88
N ASP A 56 6.41 6.56 0.59
CA ASP A 56 7.76 6.91 0.13
C ASP A 56 8.18 8.26 0.73
N PRO A 57 9.42 8.37 1.23
CA PRO A 57 9.91 9.62 1.80
C PRO A 57 9.96 10.70 0.71
N LEU A 58 9.67 11.94 1.09
CA LEU A 58 9.72 13.09 0.17
C LEU A 58 11.16 13.45 -0.25
N SER A 59 12.16 12.99 0.50
CA SER A 59 13.57 13.11 0.15
C SER A 59 14.31 11.81 0.43
N LEU A 60 15.20 11.46 -0.50
CA LEU A 60 16.17 10.38 -0.34
C LEU A 60 17.52 11.08 -0.16
N PHE A 61 17.96 11.24 1.09
CA PHE A 61 19.29 11.76 1.43
C PHE A 61 20.10 10.64 2.06
#